data_AF-A0A1I7SJL3-F1
#
_entry.id   AF-A0A1I7SJL3-F1
#
_cell.length_a   1.000
_cell.length_b   1.000
_cell.length_c   1.000
_cell.angle_alpha   90.00
_cell.angle_beta   90.00
_cell.angle_gamma   90.00
#
_symmetry.space_group_name_H-M   'P 1'
#
loop_
_entity.id
_entity.type
_entity.pdbx_description
1 polymer ?
#
loop_
_entity_poly.entity_id
_entity_poly.type
_entity_poly.pdbx_seq_one_letter_code
_entity_poly.pdbx_strand_id
1 'polypeptide(L)'
;MCRLTAFLTNATMCCVNWLWVMMFTQRFAHIFFSIHRSKKGRLLFLTDSKKLLTFTIVMSLMTQIWAPMVMTEHRIPSTGDNMEATYCSVDLTLINPELYKWIAAAESLWTYLVPFVITVLTDFAVLMFTRESK
;
A
#
# COMPACT_ATOMS: atom_id res chain seq x y z
N MET A 1 17.04 -6.25 14.23
CA MET A 1 16.71 -6.54 12.80
C MET A 1 15.23 -6.46 12.48
N CYS A 2 14.36 -6.81 13.42
CA CYS A 2 12.93 -6.91 13.15
C CYS A 2 12.25 -5.58 12.68
N ARG A 3 12.64 -4.43 13.22
CA ARG A 3 12.09 -3.12 12.79
C ARG A 3 12.16 -2.92 11.27
N LEU A 4 13.31 -3.28 10.69
CA LEU A 4 13.56 -3.13 9.27
C LEU A 4 12.78 -4.16 8.45
N THR A 5 12.72 -5.41 8.90
CA THR A 5 11.99 -6.47 8.18
C THR A 5 10.49 -6.22 8.17
N ALA A 6 9.91 -5.76 9.28
CA ALA A 6 8.51 -5.40 9.35
C ALA A 6 8.19 -4.17 8.49
N PHE A 7 9.04 -3.14 8.53
CA PHE A 7 8.91 -1.99 7.63
C PHE A 7 8.94 -2.39 6.15
N LEU A 8 9.94 -3.19 5.75
CA LEU A 8 10.11 -3.59 4.35
C LEU A 8 8.96 -4.47 3.85
N THR A 9 8.48 -5.40 4.68
CA THR A 9 7.35 -6.27 4.30
C THR A 9 6.07 -5.47 4.10
N ASN A 10 5.74 -4.60 5.06
CA ASN A 10 4.56 -3.72 4.97
C ASN A 10 4.67 -2.71 3.81
N ALA A 11 5.85 -2.14 3.57
CA ALA A 11 6.10 -1.24 2.44
C ALA A 11 5.97 -1.97 1.10
N THR A 12 6.49 -3.20 1.00
CA THR A 12 6.38 -4.00 -0.23
C THR A 12 4.94 -4.36 -0.53
N MET A 13 4.17 -4.79 0.47
CA MET A 13 2.74 -5.09 0.30
C MET A 13 1.94 -3.85 -0.14
N CYS A 14 2.18 -2.70 0.51
CA CYS A 14 1.57 -1.43 0.11
C CYS A 14 1.94 -1.05 -1.32
N CYS A 15 3.22 -1.14 -1.67
CA CYS A 15 3.72 -0.83 -3.01
C CYS A 15 3.05 -1.72 -4.08
N VAL A 16 3.00 -3.04 -3.88
CA VAL A 16 2.41 -3.97 -4.86
C VAL A 16 0.92 -3.69 -5.08
N ASN A 17 0.14 -3.51 -4.01
CA ASN A 17 -1.29 -3.25 -4.13
C ASN A 17 -1.58 -1.92 -4.85
N TRP A 18 -0.83 -0.87 -4.53
CA TRP A 18 -0.97 0.41 -5.22
C TRP A 18 -0.44 0.36 -6.66
N LEU A 19 0.59 -0.43 -6.94
CA LEU A 19 1.05 -0.66 -8.32
C LEU A 19 -0.02 -1.35 -9.17
N TRP A 20 -0.74 -2.32 -8.62
CA TRP A 20 -1.90 -2.90 -9.29
C TRP A 20 -2.95 -1.85 -9.62
N VAL A 21 -3.35 -1.02 -8.64
CA VAL A 21 -4.30 0.08 -8.88
C VAL A 21 -3.85 0.97 -10.04
N MET A 22 -2.58 1.35 -10.07
CA MET A 22 -2.04 2.20 -11.14
C MET A 22 -2.07 1.50 -12.50
N MET A 23 -1.73 0.21 -12.57
CA MET A 23 -1.82 -0.56 -13.82
C MET A 23 -3.25 -0.67 -14.34
N PHE A 24 -4.22 -1.00 -13.48
CA PHE A 24 -5.64 -1.08 -13.85
C PHE A 24 -6.20 0.29 -14.26
N THR A 25 -5.84 1.35 -13.53
CA THR A 25 -6.24 2.73 -13.86
C THR A 25 -5.64 3.19 -15.19
N GLN A 26 -4.38 2.85 -15.46
CA GLN A 26 -3.73 3.16 -16.74
C GLN A 26 -4.43 2.45 -17.91
N ARG A 27 -4.81 1.17 -17.73
CA ARG A 27 -5.60 0.42 -18.72
C ARG A 27 -6.97 1.05 -18.95
N PHE A 28 -7.68 1.40 -17.89
CA PHE A 28 -8.98 2.10 -17.96
C PHE A 28 -8.84 3.42 -18.73
N ALA A 29 -7.84 4.24 -18.37
CA ALA A 29 -7.60 5.52 -19.03
C ALA A 29 -7.30 5.33 -20.53
N HIS A 30 -6.48 4.34 -20.90
CA HIS A 30 -6.18 4.09 -22.30
C HIS A 30 -7.43 3.68 -23.11
N ILE A 31 -8.30 2.83 -22.56
CA ILE A 31 -9.52 2.36 -23.25
C ILE A 31 -10.52 3.51 -23.44
N PHE A 32 -10.81 4.25 -22.37
CA PHE A 32 -11.81 5.34 -22.42
C PHE A 32 -11.30 6.57 -23.19
N PHE A 33 -10.05 6.99 -22.96
CA PHE A 33 -9.53 8.22 -23.58
C PHE A 33 -8.95 8.04 -24.97
N SER A 34 -8.55 6.82 -25.39
CA SER A 34 -8.21 6.57 -26.80
C SER A 34 -9.39 6.89 -27.73
N ILE A 35 -10.61 6.65 -27.25
CA ILE A 35 -11.86 6.99 -27.96
C ILE A 35 -12.16 8.49 -27.87
N HIS A 36 -11.79 9.16 -26.79
CA HIS A 36 -12.07 10.58 -26.52
C HIS A 36 -10.92 11.54 -26.87
N ARG A 37 -10.12 11.20 -27.89
CA ARG A 37 -8.87 11.85 -28.30
C ARG A 37 -8.98 13.38 -28.42
N SER A 38 -8.75 14.12 -27.33
CA SER A 38 -8.37 15.53 -27.36
C SER A 38 -7.76 16.01 -26.04
N LYS A 39 -6.45 16.28 -26.10
CA LYS A 39 -5.71 17.35 -25.39
C LYS A 39 -6.18 17.70 -23.96
N LYS A 40 -5.81 16.93 -22.94
CA LYS A 40 -5.70 17.44 -21.55
C LYS A 40 -4.48 16.87 -20.84
N GLY A 41 -3.51 17.74 -20.52
CA GLY A 41 -2.18 17.42 -19.98
C GLY A 41 -2.13 16.68 -18.64
N ARG A 42 -3.25 16.44 -17.95
CA ARG A 42 -3.30 15.59 -16.74
C ARG A 42 -3.20 14.09 -17.05
N LEU A 43 -3.61 13.65 -18.24
CA LEU A 43 -3.50 12.23 -18.62
C LEU A 43 -2.06 11.81 -18.95
N LEU A 44 -1.19 12.77 -19.28
CA LEU A 44 0.22 12.51 -19.57
C LEU A 44 0.94 11.93 -18.35
N PHE A 45 0.59 12.38 -17.15
CA PHE A 45 1.14 11.83 -15.90
C PHE A 45 0.77 10.35 -15.72
N LEU A 46 -0.46 9.97 -16.08
CA LEU A 46 -0.92 8.59 -16.05
C LEU A 46 -0.32 7.72 -17.16
N THR A 47 0.27 8.34 -18.19
CA THR A 47 0.89 7.65 -19.32
C THR A 47 2.39 7.42 -19.08
N ASP A 48 3.02 8.26 -18.26
CA ASP A 48 4.44 8.15 -17.90
C ASP A 48 4.63 7.12 -16.76
N SER A 49 4.72 5.84 -17.14
CA SER A 49 4.86 4.72 -16.20
C SER A 49 6.08 4.87 -15.27
N LYS A 50 7.13 5.60 -15.67
CA LYS A 50 8.31 5.83 -14.81
C LYS A 50 7.96 6.76 -13.64
N LYS A 51 7.25 7.85 -13.91
CA LYS A 51 6.81 8.79 -12.87
C LYS A 51 5.80 8.15 -11.92
N LEU A 52 4.88 7.35 -12.48
CA LEU A 52 3.90 6.59 -11.71
C LEU A 52 4.54 5.57 -10.78
N LEU A 53 5.53 4.81 -11.28
CA LEU A 53 6.30 3.86 -10.48
C LEU A 53 7.04 4.56 -9.34
N THR A 54 7.79 5.63 -9.64
CA THR A 54 8.51 6.40 -8.63
C THR A 54 7.57 6.98 -7.58
N PHE A 55 6.42 7.54 -8.00
CA PHE A 55 5.42 8.08 -7.09
C PHE A 55 4.87 7.00 -6.15
N THR A 56 4.55 5.81 -6.69
CA THR A 56 4.00 4.70 -5.90
C THR A 56 5.00 4.18 -4.88
N ILE A 57 6.28 4.06 -5.26
CA ILE A 57 7.35 3.66 -4.34
C ILE A 57 7.50 4.68 -3.22
N VAL A 58 7.62 5.97 -3.54
CA VAL A 58 7.77 7.03 -2.52
C VAL A 58 6.57 7.06 -1.59
N MET A 59 5.37 6.97 -2.14
CA MET A 59 4.12 6.95 -1.39
C MET A 59 4.07 5.74 -0.44
N SER A 60 4.42 4.54 -0.90
CA SER A 60 4.44 3.33 -0.06
C SER A 60 5.42 3.44 1.11
N LEU A 61 6.61 4.00 0.88
CA LEU A 61 7.61 4.21 1.93
C LEU A 61 7.15 5.23 2.97
N MET A 62 6.55 6.34 2.53
CA MET A 62 6.03 7.38 3.42
C MET A 62 4.85 6.87 4.26
N THR A 63 3.96 6.07 3.68
CA THR A 63 2.82 5.50 4.41
C THR A 63 3.24 4.51 5.49
N GLN A 64 4.41 3.88 5.36
CA GLN A 64 4.89 2.87 6.30
C GLN A 64 5.96 3.37 7.28
N ILE A 65 6.27 4.67 7.27
CA ILE A 65 7.32 5.25 8.12
C ILE A 65 7.04 5.10 9.64
N TRP A 66 5.79 4.85 10.02
CA TRP A 66 5.41 4.63 11.41
C TRP A 66 5.86 3.25 11.93
N ALA A 67 5.93 2.21 11.10
CA ALA A 67 6.34 0.87 11.51
C ALA A 67 7.72 0.81 12.22
N PRO A 68 8.80 1.42 11.66
CA PRO A 68 10.10 1.43 12.34
C PRO A 68 10.14 2.32 13.59
N MET A 69 9.23 3.30 13.71
CA MET A 69 9.12 4.17 14.88
C MET A 69 8.49 3.44 16.08
N VAL A 70 7.52 2.56 15.82
CA VAL A 70 6.65 1.97 16.85
C VAL A 70 7.08 0.57 17.29
N MET A 71 7.73 -0.20 16.43
CA MET A 71 8.18 -1.55 16.79
C MET A 71 9.43 -1.53 17.65
N THR A 72 9.43 -2.30 18.73
CA THR A 72 10.59 -2.50 19.59
C THR A 72 10.93 -3.98 19.70
N GLU A 73 12.19 -4.27 20.02
CA GLU A 73 12.67 -5.63 20.24
C GLU A 73 12.57 -5.90 21.74
N HIS A 74 11.62 -6.74 22.16
CA HIS A 74 11.50 -7.14 23.56
C HIS A 74 12.29 -8.41 23.79
N ARG A 75 13.23 -8.34 24.74
CA ARG A 75 14.02 -9.47 25.19
C ARG A 75 13.48 -9.89 26.55
N ILE A 76 12.78 -11.04 26.61
CA ILE A 76 12.42 -11.64 27.90
C ILE A 76 13.61 -12.50 28.35
N PRO A 77 14.25 -12.19 29.48
CA PRO A 77 15.20 -13.10 30.08
C PRO A 77 14.42 -14.30 30.63
N SER A 78 14.60 -15.48 30.03
CA SER A 78 14.03 -16.72 30.55
C SER A 78 14.70 -17.09 31.88
N THR A 79 13.90 -17.38 32.90
CA THR A 79 14.39 -17.86 34.20
C THR A 79 14.87 -19.29 34.04
N GLY A 80 16.18 -19.47 33.83
CA GLY A 80 16.82 -20.79 33.72
C GLY A 80 17.22 -21.16 32.31
N ASP A 81 18.51 -20.95 32.02
CA ASP A 81 19.31 -21.54 30.93
C ASP A 81 18.91 -21.23 29.46
N ASN A 82 19.56 -20.20 28.92
CA ASN A 82 20.02 -20.06 27.53
C ASN A 82 19.03 -20.29 26.36
N MET A 83 17.82 -19.74 26.45
CA MET A 83 16.99 -19.47 25.27
C MET A 83 16.53 -18.01 25.27
N GLU A 84 17.29 -17.14 24.59
CA GLU A 84 16.91 -15.74 24.35
C GLU A 84 15.79 -15.67 23.30
N ALA A 85 14.56 -15.94 23.71
CA ALA A 85 13.38 -15.72 22.87
C ALA A 85 13.19 -14.21 22.67
N THR A 86 13.76 -13.71 21.57
CA THR A 86 13.60 -12.33 21.14
C THR A 86 12.39 -12.25 20.23
N TYR A 87 11.32 -11.63 20.69
CA TYR A 87 10.14 -11.37 19.88
C TYR A 87 10.01 -9.88 19.64
N CYS A 88 9.34 -9.58 18.54
CA CYS A 88 9.16 -8.24 18.07
C CYS A 88 7.72 -7.85 18.28
N SER A 89 7.50 -6.88 19.15
CA SER A 89 6.16 -6.42 19.49
C SER A 89 6.14 -4.91 19.57
N VAL A 90 4.94 -4.37 19.61
CA VAL A 90 4.72 -2.94 19.74
C VAL A 90 4.85 -2.55 21.20
N ASP A 91 5.65 -1.53 21.47
CA ASP A 91 5.80 -1.01 22.82
C ASP A 91 4.58 -0.15 23.19
N LEU A 92 3.65 -0.75 23.92
CA LEU A 92 2.43 -0.09 24.41
C LEU A 92 2.73 1.00 25.46
N THR A 93 3.98 1.14 25.92
CA THR A 93 4.37 2.23 26.82
C THR A 93 4.70 3.53 26.08
N LEU A 94 5.05 3.43 24.78
CA LEU A 94 5.43 4.58 23.96
C LEU A 94 4.23 5.22 23.25
N ILE A 95 3.20 4.42 22.94
CA ILE A 95 2.00 4.84 22.19
C ILE A 95 0.73 4.35 22.87
N ASN A 96 -0.27 5.23 22.93
CA ASN A 96 -1.60 4.89 23.41
C ASN A 96 -2.18 3.69 22.63
N PRO A 97 -2.71 2.66 23.31
CA PRO A 97 -3.21 1.44 22.67
C PRO A 97 -4.35 1.72 21.69
N GLU A 98 -5.20 2.71 21.97
CA GLU A 98 -6.27 3.14 21.07
C GLU A 98 -5.74 3.75 19.77
N LEU A 99 -4.67 4.55 19.85
CA LEU A 99 -4.06 5.18 18.68
C LEU A 99 -3.38 4.14 17.78
N TYR A 100 -2.74 3.13 18.38
CA TYR A 100 -2.17 2.00 17.65
C TYR A 100 -3.23 1.20 16.87
N LYS A 101 -4.39 0.89 17.50
CA LYS A 101 -5.49 0.21 16.82
C LYS A 101 -5.96 0.97 15.59
N TRP A 102 -6.10 2.29 15.69
CA TRP A 102 -6.50 3.14 14.57
C TRP A 102 -5.47 3.20 13.45
N ILE A 103 -4.18 3.24 13.79
CA ILE A 103 -3.10 3.18 12.79
C ILE A 103 -3.14 1.85 12.05
N ALA A 104 -3.24 0.72 12.76
CA ALA A 104 -3.31 -0.60 12.16
C ALA A 104 -4.56 -0.75 11.26
N ALA A 105 -5.70 -0.22 11.71
CA ALA A 105 -6.92 -0.19 10.90
C ALA A 105 -6.74 0.67 9.63
N ALA A 106 -6.17 1.88 9.76
CA ALA A 106 -5.91 2.77 8.64
C ALA A 106 -4.92 2.17 7.64
N GLU A 107 -3.87 1.50 8.11
CA GLU A 107 -2.93 0.75 7.26
C GLU A 107 -3.67 -0.33 6.47
N SER A 108 -4.45 -1.18 7.16
CA SER A 108 -5.17 -2.26 6.49
C SER A 108 -6.16 -1.74 5.43
N LEU A 109 -6.83 -0.62 5.72
CA LEU A 109 -7.75 0.04 4.80
C LEU A 109 -7.02 0.58 3.57
N TRP A 110 -5.91 1.27 3.79
CA TRP A 110 -5.13 1.93 2.75
C TRP A 110 -4.33 0.96 1.87
N THR A 111 -3.80 -0.11 2.47
CA THR A 111 -2.99 -1.11 1.77
C THR A 111 -3.84 -2.15 1.06
N TYR A 112 -5.02 -2.52 1.58
CA TYR A 112 -5.81 -3.60 1.00
C TYR A 112 -7.19 -3.15 0.49
N LEU A 113 -8.02 -2.55 1.35
CA LEU A 113 -9.42 -2.28 1.00
C LEU A 113 -9.54 -1.24 -0.12
N VAL A 114 -8.85 -0.12 0.00
CA VAL A 114 -8.89 0.97 -0.99
C VAL A 114 -8.38 0.48 -2.34
N PRO A 115 -7.19 -0.17 -2.43
CA PRO A 115 -6.74 -0.76 -3.68
C PRO A 115 -7.73 -1.75 -4.30
N PHE A 116 -8.29 -2.65 -3.49
CA PHE A 116 -9.26 -3.64 -3.95
C PHE A 116 -10.53 -2.99 -4.52
N VAL A 117 -11.10 -2.00 -3.84
CA VAL A 117 -12.30 -1.31 -4.32
C VAL A 117 -12.01 -0.60 -5.65
N ILE A 118 -10.86 0.08 -5.75
CA ILE A 118 -10.52 0.80 -6.99
C ILE A 118 -10.33 -0.18 -8.15
N THR A 119 -9.60 -1.28 -7.95
CA THR A 119 -9.37 -2.26 -9.03
C THR A 119 -10.68 -2.87 -9.51
N VAL A 120 -11.56 -3.30 -8.60
CA VAL A 120 -12.89 -3.84 -8.93
C VAL A 120 -13.72 -2.83 -9.72
N LEU A 121 -13.77 -1.57 -9.28
CA LEU A 121 -14.52 -0.53 -9.99
C LEU A 121 -13.95 -0.26 -11.39
N THR A 122 -12.63 -0.21 -11.53
CA THR A 122 -12.00 0.01 -12.85
C THR A 122 -12.25 -1.16 -13.80
N ASP A 123 -12.17 -2.40 -13.33
CA ASP A 123 -12.44 -3.58 -14.16
C ASP A 123 -13.93 -3.65 -14.55
N PHE A 124 -14.83 -3.41 -13.61
CA PHE A 124 -16.27 -3.40 -13.89
C PHE A 124 -16.62 -2.32 -14.93
N ALA A 125 -16.01 -1.14 -14.84
CA ALA A 125 -16.23 -0.07 -15.80
C ALA A 125 -15.73 -0.42 -17.21
N VAL A 126 -14.59 -1.11 -17.34
CA VAL A 126 -14.10 -1.63 -18.63
C VAL A 126 -15.04 -2.69 -19.22
N LEU A 127 -15.56 -3.59 -18.39
CA LEU A 127 -16.51 -4.62 -18.84
C LEU A 127 -17.83 -4.02 -19.34
N MET A 128 -18.40 -3.08 -18.59
CA MET A 128 -19.62 -2.38 -19.00
C MET A 128 -19.42 -1.65 -20.33
N PHE A 129 -18.29 -0.95 -20.49
CA PHE A 129 -17.98 -0.25 -21.74
C PHE A 129 -17.83 -1.21 -22.93
N THR A 130 -17.15 -2.33 -22.73
CA THR A 130 -16.97 -3.35 -23.79
C THR A 130 -18.29 -3.99 -24.18
N ARG A 131 -19.23 -4.11 -23.25
CA ARG A 131 -20.59 -4.63 -23.51
C ARG A 131 -21.41 -3.67 -24.37
N GLU A 132 -21.38 -2.37 -24.09
CA GLU A 132 -22.13 -1.35 -24.86
C GLU A 132 -21.58 -1.15 -26.29
N SER A 133 -20.31 -1.50 -26.53
CA SER A 133 -19.68 -1.37 -27.85
C SER A 133 -19.96 -2.56 -28.80
N LYS A 134 -20.72 -3.56 -28.37
CA LYS A 134 -21.10 -4.76 -29.16
C LYS A 134 -22.57 -4.70 -29.53
#